data_AF-L7M957-F1
#
_entry.id   AF-L7M957-F1
#
_cell.length_a   1.000
_cell.length_b   1.000
_cell.length_c   1.000
_cell.angle_alpha   90.00
_cell.angle_beta   90.00
_cell.angle_gamma   90.00
#
_symmetry.space_group_name_H-M   'P 1'
#
loop_
_entity.id
_entity.type
_entity.pdbx_description
1 polymer ?
#
loop_
_entity_poly.entity_id
_entity_poly.type
_entity_poly.pdbx_seq_one_letter_code
_entity_poly.pdbx_strand_id
1 'polypeptide(L)'
;MAGLSLMILLLATYGVHVKCEEDCSLQVSFEDSQCDYFGTIIDHGKAQTLPEPFCANVTCDAEKKSVTVIGCVEGNKYEEPQENDLAEFPYPQCCLWYVSKMK
;
A
#
# COMPACT_ATOMS: atom_id res chain seq x y z
N MET A 1 16.45 38.99 45.97
CA MET A 1 17.33 38.13 45.16
C MET A 1 16.74 36.73 45.13
N ALA A 2 17.02 35.98 44.06
CA ALA A 2 16.43 34.69 43.66
C ALA A 2 15.10 34.80 42.88
N GLY A 3 15.23 35.21 41.62
CA GLY A 3 14.26 34.87 40.59
C GLY A 3 14.40 33.39 40.23
N LEU A 4 13.30 32.64 40.33
CA LEU A 4 13.19 31.34 39.68
C LEU A 4 12.34 31.56 38.43
N SER A 5 13.02 31.82 37.32
CA SER A 5 12.40 31.88 35.99
C SER A 5 12.03 30.46 35.58
N LEU A 6 10.73 30.14 35.65
CA LEU A 6 10.19 28.89 35.14
C LEU A 6 10.14 28.99 33.61
N MET A 7 11.24 28.62 32.93
CA MET A 7 11.20 28.38 31.49
C MET A 7 10.37 27.14 31.22
N ILE A 8 9.10 27.35 30.89
CA ILE A 8 8.25 26.30 30.30
C ILE A 8 8.79 26.06 28.89
N LEU A 9 9.62 25.03 28.73
CA LEU A 9 9.95 24.50 27.42
C LEU A 9 8.67 23.95 26.79
N LEU A 10 8.12 24.72 25.85
CA LEU A 10 7.15 24.26 24.87
C LEU A 10 7.79 23.13 24.06
N LEU A 11 7.57 21.88 24.48
CA LEU A 11 7.64 20.75 23.56
C LEU A 11 6.44 20.86 22.63
N ALA A 12 6.60 21.68 21.59
CA ALA A 12 5.78 21.58 20.39
C ALA A 12 6.11 20.22 19.76
N THR A 13 5.33 19.20 20.12
CA THR A 13 5.26 17.98 19.33
C THR A 13 4.65 18.36 18.00
N TYR A 14 5.50 18.68 17.02
CA TYR A 14 5.13 18.65 15.61
C TYR A 14 4.86 17.19 15.27
N GLY A 15 3.66 16.72 15.62
CA GLY A 15 3.05 15.63 14.89
C GLY A 15 2.89 16.15 13.48
N VAL A 16 3.74 15.67 12.57
CA VAL A 16 3.56 15.88 11.14
C VAL A 16 2.28 15.10 10.78
N HIS A 17 1.15 15.76 10.95
CA HIS A 17 -0.07 15.38 10.26
C HIS A 17 0.22 15.75 8.81
N VAL A 18 0.68 14.77 8.03
CA VAL A 18 0.74 14.89 6.57
C VAL A 18 -0.72 15.03 6.11
N LYS A 19 -1.15 16.29 6.05
CA LYS A 19 -2.38 16.69 5.40
C LYS A 19 -2.05 16.65 3.91
N CYS A 20 -2.43 15.56 3.24
CA CYS A 20 -2.39 15.48 1.79
C CYS A 20 -3.31 16.57 1.23
N GLU A 21 -2.73 17.71 0.91
CA GLU A 21 -3.33 18.75 0.08
C GLU A 21 -2.89 18.44 -1.36
N GLU A 22 -3.89 18.15 -2.19
CA GLU A 22 -3.85 18.07 -3.67
C GLU A 22 -3.38 16.75 -4.32
N ASP A 23 -4.37 16.03 -4.88
CA ASP A 23 -4.30 15.14 -6.05
C ASP A 23 -3.42 13.86 -6.02
N CYS A 24 -3.64 13.02 -5.01
CA CYS A 24 -3.40 11.57 -5.11
C CYS A 24 -4.41 10.85 -4.22
N SER A 25 -5.64 10.61 -4.70
CA SER A 25 -6.57 9.69 -4.04
C SER A 25 -6.06 8.25 -4.21
N LEU A 26 -4.97 7.91 -3.53
CA LEU A 26 -4.73 6.54 -3.10
C LEU A 26 -5.96 6.19 -2.27
N GLN A 27 -6.94 5.52 -2.88
CA GLN A 27 -8.16 5.05 -2.24
C GLN A 27 -7.78 3.91 -1.31
N VAL A 28 -7.13 4.27 -0.19
CA VAL A 28 -6.82 3.37 0.89
C VAL A 28 -7.58 3.87 2.11
N SER A 29 -8.59 3.11 2.52
CA SER A 29 -9.29 3.37 3.78
C SER A 29 -9.03 2.23 4.75
N PHE A 30 -9.08 2.55 6.05
CA PHE A 30 -8.83 1.60 7.12
C PHE A 30 -10.04 1.62 8.04
N GLU A 31 -10.67 0.46 8.17
CA GLU A 31 -11.70 0.20 9.18
C GLU A 31 -11.14 -0.85 10.14
N ASP A 32 -11.62 -0.89 11.39
CA ASP A 32 -10.93 -1.50 12.54
C ASP A 32 -10.29 -2.88 12.32
N SER A 33 -10.76 -3.68 11.36
CA SER A 33 -10.21 -4.99 11.00
C SER A 33 -9.85 -5.21 9.52
N GLN A 34 -9.93 -4.18 8.67
CA GLN A 34 -9.78 -4.31 7.22
C GLN A 34 -9.17 -3.06 6.56
N CYS A 35 -8.54 -3.26 5.42
CA CYS A 35 -8.12 -2.22 4.50
C CYS A 35 -8.99 -2.29 3.25
N ASP A 36 -9.55 -1.16 2.82
CA ASP A 36 -10.07 -1.01 1.47
C ASP A 36 -8.93 -0.45 0.61
N TYR A 37 -8.41 -1.23 -0.32
CA TYR A 37 -7.38 -0.81 -1.27
C TYR A 37 -7.96 -0.81 -2.68
N PHE A 38 -8.23 0.38 -3.25
CA PHE A 38 -8.86 0.56 -4.57
C PHE A 38 -10.17 -0.22 -4.74
N GLY A 39 -11.02 -0.25 -3.71
CA GLY A 39 -12.30 -0.98 -3.72
C GLY A 39 -12.16 -2.47 -3.37
N THR A 40 -10.94 -2.96 -3.12
CA THR A 40 -10.70 -4.33 -2.66
C THR A 40 -10.55 -4.36 -1.15
N ILE A 41 -11.47 -5.08 -0.49
CA ILE A 41 -11.42 -5.29 0.96
C ILE A 41 -10.43 -6.41 1.29
N ILE A 42 -9.48 -6.11 2.17
CA ILE A 42 -8.42 -7.02 2.61
C ILE A 42 -8.42 -7.04 4.14
N ASP A 43 -8.67 -8.20 4.73
CA ASP A 43 -8.64 -8.36 6.19
C ASP A 43 -7.25 -8.10 6.78
N HIS A 44 -7.21 -7.64 8.03
CA HIS A 44 -5.97 -7.44 8.77
C HIS A 44 -5.10 -8.71 8.79
N GLY A 45 -3.82 -8.53 8.47
CA GLY A 45 -2.82 -9.61 8.42
C GLY A 45 -2.98 -10.54 7.21
N LYS A 46 -3.91 -10.25 6.30
CA LYS A 46 -4.08 -11.01 5.05
C LYS A 46 -3.40 -10.31 3.88
N ALA A 47 -2.97 -11.15 2.94
CA ALA A 47 -2.43 -10.75 1.66
C ALA A 47 -3.44 -11.14 0.56
N GLN A 48 -3.68 -10.23 -0.37
CA GLN A 48 -4.57 -10.41 -1.51
C GLN A 48 -3.81 -10.08 -2.79
N THR A 49 -3.84 -11.01 -3.74
CA THR A 49 -3.33 -10.75 -5.09
C THR A 49 -4.36 -9.97 -5.88
N LEU A 50 -3.93 -8.87 -6.48
CA LEU A 50 -4.72 -8.04 -7.39
C LEU A 50 -4.25 -8.29 -8.83
N PRO A 51 -5.16 -8.65 -9.75
CA PRO A 51 -4.82 -8.79 -11.16
C PRO A 51 -4.54 -7.42 -11.81
N GLU A 52 -4.44 -7.38 -13.14
CA GLU A 52 -4.39 -6.11 -13.86
C GLU A 52 -5.59 -5.20 -13.49
N PRO A 53 -5.39 -3.86 -13.40
CA PRO A 53 -4.21 -3.09 -13.79
C PRO A 53 -3.13 -2.94 -12.70
N PHE A 54 -3.28 -3.55 -11.52
CA PHE A 54 -2.33 -3.37 -10.42
C PHE A 54 -1.20 -4.41 -10.47
N CYS A 55 -1.54 -5.66 -10.80
CA CYS A 55 -0.63 -6.80 -10.81
C CYS A 55 0.32 -6.81 -9.60
N ALA A 56 -0.26 -6.94 -8.42
CA ALA A 56 0.47 -6.83 -7.16
C ALA A 56 -0.08 -7.78 -6.11
N ASN A 57 0.72 -8.08 -5.10
CA ASN A 57 0.25 -8.68 -3.86
C ASN A 57 0.18 -7.59 -2.78
N VAL A 58 -1.00 -7.39 -2.20
CA VAL A 58 -1.25 -6.33 -1.22
C VAL A 58 -1.54 -6.97 0.13
N THR A 59 -0.78 -6.60 1.15
CA THR A 59 -0.98 -7.04 2.53
C THR A 59 -1.53 -5.90 3.38
N CYS A 60 -2.61 -6.15 4.10
CA CYS A 60 -3.23 -5.17 5.00
C CYS A 60 -2.70 -5.30 6.44
N ASP A 61 -2.32 -4.17 7.03
CA ASP A 61 -2.10 -4.01 8.46
C ASP A 61 -2.98 -2.86 8.98
N ALA A 62 -4.24 -3.19 9.28
CA ALA A 62 -5.24 -2.24 9.77
C ALA A 62 -4.84 -1.57 11.10
N GLU A 63 -4.19 -2.30 12.02
CA GLU A 63 -3.73 -1.75 13.32
C GLU A 63 -2.71 -0.63 13.11
N LYS A 64 -1.76 -0.84 12.19
CA LYS A 64 -0.76 0.17 11.83
C LYS A 64 -1.24 1.17 10.78
N LYS A 65 -2.47 1.02 10.30
CA LYS A 65 -3.05 1.80 9.19
C LYS A 65 -2.10 1.85 7.99
N SER A 66 -1.61 0.68 7.59
CA SER A 66 -0.66 0.54 6.50
C SER A 66 -1.02 -0.61 5.58
N VAL A 67 -0.65 -0.46 4.31
CA VAL A 67 -0.69 -1.54 3.32
C VAL A 67 0.71 -1.74 2.78
N THR A 68 1.11 -3.00 2.60
CA THR A 68 2.36 -3.35 1.91
C THR A 68 2.01 -3.84 0.52
N VAL A 69 2.53 -3.17 -0.51
CA VAL A 69 2.27 -3.51 -1.92
C VAL A 69 3.54 -4.09 -2.51
N ILE A 70 3.46 -5.34 -2.98
CA ILE A 70 4.55 -6.00 -3.70
C ILE A 70 4.13 -6.14 -5.16
N GLY A 71 4.65 -5.26 -6.01
CA GLY A 71 4.39 -5.25 -7.45
C GLY A 71 5.43 -6.01 -8.26
N CYS A 72 5.35 -5.86 -9.58
CA CYS A 72 6.30 -6.42 -10.52
C CYS A 72 7.52 -5.51 -10.69
N VAL A 73 8.71 -6.09 -10.56
CA VAL A 73 10.02 -5.48 -10.80
C VAL A 73 10.57 -5.96 -12.15
N GLU A 74 11.09 -5.04 -12.96
CA GLU A 74 11.79 -5.36 -14.20
C GLU A 74 13.06 -6.17 -13.91
N GLY A 75 13.35 -7.18 -14.75
CA GLY A 75 14.54 -8.03 -14.62
C GLY A 75 14.37 -9.24 -13.71
N ASN A 76 13.28 -9.31 -12.93
CA ASN A 76 12.90 -10.53 -12.23
C ASN A 76 12.40 -11.60 -13.22
N LYS A 77 12.67 -12.86 -12.89
CA LYS A 77 12.11 -14.02 -13.60
C LYS A 77 10.77 -14.37 -12.96
N TYR A 78 9.69 -14.23 -13.73
CA TYR A 78 8.35 -14.66 -13.34
C TYR A 78 8.00 -15.93 -14.11
N GLU A 79 7.25 -16.85 -13.49
CA GLU A 79 6.77 -18.05 -14.17
C GLU A 79 5.77 -17.67 -15.27
N GLU A 80 5.90 -18.31 -16.43
CA GLU A 80 4.96 -18.12 -17.54
C GLU A 80 3.59 -18.72 -17.19
N PRO A 81 2.49 -18.02 -17.48
CA PRO A 81 1.17 -18.58 -17.29
C PRO A 81 0.96 -19.81 -18.18
N GLN A 82 0.29 -20.84 -17.66
CA GLN A 82 -0.13 -21.97 -18.47
C GLN A 82 -1.31 -21.55 -19.38
N GLU A 83 -1.24 -21.92 -20.66
CA GLU A 83 -1.93 -21.33 -21.83
C GLU A 83 -3.47 -21.16 -21.81
N ASN A 84 -4.22 -21.51 -20.76
CA ASN A 84 -5.68 -21.71 -20.90
C ASN A 84 -6.63 -20.84 -20.07
N ASP A 85 -6.16 -19.90 -19.24
CA ASP A 85 -7.08 -18.99 -18.51
C ASP A 85 -6.62 -17.53 -18.60
N LEU A 86 -6.89 -16.90 -19.74
CA LEU A 86 -6.52 -15.51 -20.04
C LEU A 86 -7.31 -14.46 -19.23
N ALA A 87 -8.33 -14.88 -18.46
CA ALA A 87 -9.28 -13.96 -17.86
C ALA A 87 -8.71 -13.21 -16.64
N GLU A 88 -7.90 -13.84 -15.80
CA GLU A 88 -7.39 -13.23 -14.57
C GLU A 88 -6.07 -13.87 -14.16
N PHE A 89 -4.93 -13.45 -14.74
CA PHE A 89 -3.63 -13.88 -14.21
C PHE A 89 -3.40 -13.21 -12.85
N PRO A 90 -3.36 -13.95 -11.73
CA PRO A 90 -3.04 -13.35 -10.45
C PRO A 90 -1.55 -12.97 -10.43
N TYR A 91 -1.19 -12.08 -9.51
CA TYR A 91 0.22 -11.92 -9.16
C TYR A 91 0.80 -13.26 -8.67
N PRO A 92 2.01 -13.68 -9.10
CA PRO A 92 2.96 -12.95 -9.95
C PRO A 92 2.86 -13.27 -11.46
N GLN A 93 1.89 -14.07 -11.91
CA GLN A 93 1.78 -14.49 -13.32
C GLN A 93 1.49 -13.32 -14.27
N CYS A 94 0.70 -12.34 -13.83
CA CYS A 94 0.45 -11.13 -14.61
C CYS A 94 1.71 -10.26 -14.80
N CYS A 95 2.81 -10.51 -14.08
CA CYS A 95 3.98 -9.63 -14.11
C CYS A 95 4.72 -9.62 -15.45
N LEU A 96 4.73 -10.73 -16.17
CA LEU A 96 5.35 -10.80 -17.50
C LEU A 96 4.70 -9.81 -18.46
N TRP A 97 3.36 -9.76 -18.44
CA TRP A 97 2.60 -8.86 -19.28
C TRP A 97 2.66 -7.42 -18.78
N TYR A 98 2.54 -7.23 -17.47
CA TYR A 98 2.58 -5.91 -16.86
C TYR A 98 3.89 -5.16 -17.14
N VAL A 99 5.04 -5.82 -16.93
CA VAL A 99 6.37 -5.25 -17.23
C VAL A 99 6.54 -5.03 -18.74
N SER A 100 5.97 -5.90 -19.59
CA SER A 100 6.02 -5.71 -21.05
C SER A 100 5.18 -4.53 -21.55
N LYS A 101 4.03 -4.24 -20.93
CA LYS A 101 3.15 -3.10 -21.29
C LYS A 101 3.69 -1.75 -20.83
N MET A 102 4.56 -1.75 -19.82
CA MET A 102 5.19 -0.54 -19.26
C MET A 102 6.42 -0.05 -20.05
N LYS A 103 6.86 -0.79 -21.07
CA LYS A 103 7.95 -0.40 -21.98
C LYS A 103 7.42 0.44 -23.13
#